data_AF-A0A930VLL5-F1
#
_entry.id   AF-A0A930VLL5-F1
#
_cell.length_a   1.000
_cell.length_b   1.000
_cell.length_c   1.000
_cell.angle_alpha   90.00
_cell.angle_beta   90.00
_cell.angle_gamma   90.00
#
_symmetry.space_group_name_H-M   'P 1'
#
loop_
_entity.id
_entity.type
_entity.pdbx_description
1 polymer ?
#
loop_
_entity_poly.entity_id
_entity_poly.type
_entity_poly.pdbx_seq_one_letter_code
_entity_poly.pdbx_strand_id
1 'polypeptide(L)'
;MHTGEQDDSAVFDRDHVLFGPLREAVLDLDQVRRYGATVFGDPDAISLYDMTPEAWYARGVRLLGRTTVECTRDSLSRLIAADIAEVSATAPVATTLVLDPFAGSANTLFWMHQAMPDAAAVGVEVDPVIWEHTSHNLDLVGCRVDLRNGSYTEALADFEAPEEGLAVVFVGPPWGHGFDPTTGLDFGRTTPPVAEIVEHIEGKVGRPLLVAVQAFERLEPASLAAVQEMFEWSQLRTYSLNPPGKNPATLLGTRGWTPR
;
A
#
# COMPACT_ATOMS: atom_id res chain seq x y z
N MET A 1 18.55 -24.93 2.00
CA MET A 1 17.98 -25.77 0.92
C MET A 1 16.79 -26.50 1.51
N HIS A 2 15.58 -25.93 1.37
CA HIS A 2 14.36 -26.70 1.59
C HIS A 2 14.13 -27.54 0.32
N THR A 3 14.04 -28.85 0.49
CA THR A 3 13.83 -29.83 -0.56
C THR A 3 12.39 -29.70 -1.10
N GLY A 4 12.25 -29.36 -2.38
CA GLY A 4 10.98 -29.03 -3.06
C GLY A 4 9.95 -30.17 -3.19
N GLU A 5 10.16 -31.33 -2.57
CA GLU A 5 9.23 -32.47 -2.67
C GLU A 5 7.98 -32.35 -1.76
N GLN A 6 7.97 -31.43 -0.78
CA GLN A 6 6.82 -31.26 0.13
C GLN A 6 5.75 -30.26 -0.34
N ASP A 7 6.02 -29.49 -1.40
CA ASP A 7 5.17 -28.36 -1.82
C ASP A 7 4.29 -28.67 -3.05
N ASP A 8 4.51 -29.81 -3.72
CA ASP A 8 3.82 -30.17 -4.96
C ASP A 8 2.31 -30.45 -4.78
N SER A 9 1.88 -30.86 -3.59
CA SER A 9 0.47 -31.15 -3.30
C SER A 9 -0.25 -30.06 -2.51
N ALA A 10 0.45 -29.00 -2.08
CA ALA A 10 -0.15 -27.95 -1.26
C ALA A 10 -0.99 -26.99 -2.11
N VAL A 11 -2.17 -26.62 -1.61
CA VAL A 11 -2.96 -25.51 -2.16
C VAL A 11 -2.25 -24.21 -1.79
N PHE A 12 -1.83 -23.44 -2.78
CA PHE A 12 -1.14 -22.16 -2.60
C PHE A 12 -2.14 -21.04 -2.31
N ASP A 13 -2.87 -21.16 -1.21
CA ASP A 13 -3.78 -20.13 -0.73
C ASP A 13 -3.10 -19.19 0.28
N ARG A 14 -3.88 -18.23 0.77
CA ARG A 14 -3.43 -17.25 1.77
C ARG A 14 -2.90 -17.94 3.03
N ASP A 15 -3.52 -19.01 3.49
CA ASP A 15 -3.17 -19.61 4.78
C ASP A 15 -1.85 -20.37 4.67
N HIS A 16 -1.64 -21.10 3.57
CA HIS A 16 -0.37 -21.78 3.30
C HIS A 16 0.80 -20.80 3.20
N VAL A 17 0.63 -19.69 2.48
CA VAL A 17 1.72 -18.73 2.26
C VAL A 17 1.95 -17.83 3.47
N LEU A 18 0.89 -17.29 4.08
CA LEU A 18 1.01 -16.26 5.12
C LEU A 18 1.25 -16.83 6.51
N PHE A 19 0.65 -17.98 6.83
CA PHE A 19 0.73 -18.60 8.16
C PHE A 19 1.57 -19.89 8.17
N GLY A 20 2.00 -20.35 7.00
CA GLY A 20 2.85 -21.53 6.85
C GLY A 20 4.36 -21.20 6.77
N PRO A 21 5.19 -22.20 6.40
CA PRO A 21 6.65 -22.07 6.36
C PRO A 21 7.15 -21.09 5.29
N LEU A 22 6.30 -20.72 4.34
CA LEU A 22 6.65 -19.82 3.25
C LEU A 22 6.59 -18.33 3.64
N ARG A 23 6.05 -18.00 4.82
CA ARG A 23 5.81 -16.62 5.26
C ARG A 23 7.04 -15.73 5.10
N GLU A 24 8.17 -16.18 5.65
CA GLU A 24 9.45 -15.45 5.67
C GLU A 24 10.42 -15.97 4.60
N ALA A 25 9.96 -16.86 3.71
CA ALA A 25 10.77 -17.37 2.61
C ALA A 25 10.64 -16.45 1.41
N VAL A 26 11.75 -16.23 0.70
CA VAL A 26 11.70 -15.69 -0.66
C VAL A 26 11.05 -16.74 -1.55
N LEU A 27 9.89 -16.42 -2.13
CA LEU A 27 9.22 -17.33 -3.04
C LEU A 27 10.00 -17.47 -4.35
N ASP A 28 9.84 -18.58 -5.04
CA ASP A 28 10.23 -18.70 -6.45
C ASP A 28 9.08 -18.32 -7.41
N LEU A 29 9.39 -18.24 -8.71
CA LEU A 29 8.42 -17.83 -9.73
C LEU A 29 7.21 -18.79 -9.80
N ASP A 30 7.43 -20.09 -9.64
CA ASP A 30 6.34 -21.07 -9.69
C ASP A 30 5.40 -20.87 -8.50
N GLN A 31 5.95 -20.73 -7.30
CA GLN A 31 5.20 -20.46 -6.07
C GLN A 31 4.35 -19.19 -6.18
N VAL A 32 4.91 -18.10 -6.73
CA VAL A 32 4.17 -16.85 -6.94
C VAL A 32 3.02 -17.03 -7.94
N ARG A 33 3.26 -17.71 -9.06
CA ARG A 33 2.23 -17.97 -10.08
C ARG A 33 1.14 -18.89 -9.57
N ARG A 34 1.50 -19.93 -8.80
CA ARG A 34 0.54 -20.84 -8.13
C ARG A 34 -0.34 -20.09 -7.15
N TYR A 35 0.23 -19.16 -6.38
CA TYR A 35 -0.55 -18.29 -5.50
C TYR A 35 -1.50 -17.38 -6.28
N GLY A 36 -1.00 -16.71 -7.33
CA GLY A 36 -1.81 -15.88 -8.21
C GLY A 36 -3.01 -16.63 -8.81
N ALA A 37 -2.75 -17.79 -9.40
CA ALA A 37 -3.78 -18.65 -9.99
C ALA A 37 -4.80 -19.13 -8.95
N THR A 38 -4.35 -19.51 -7.76
CA THR A 38 -5.21 -20.05 -6.70
C THR A 38 -6.11 -18.97 -6.09
N VAL A 39 -5.56 -17.80 -5.78
CA VAL A 39 -6.27 -16.75 -5.03
C VAL A 39 -7.06 -15.81 -5.95
N PHE A 40 -6.54 -15.54 -7.15
CA PHE A 40 -7.11 -14.55 -8.07
C PHE A 40 -7.59 -15.15 -9.40
N GLY A 41 -7.36 -16.45 -9.65
CA GLY A 41 -7.70 -17.08 -10.92
C GLY A 41 -6.76 -16.71 -12.07
N ASP A 42 -5.64 -16.05 -11.78
CA ASP A 42 -4.69 -15.54 -12.78
C ASP A 42 -3.23 -15.71 -12.29
N PRO A 43 -2.39 -16.50 -12.98
CA PRO A 43 -0.99 -16.69 -12.58
C PRO A 43 -0.17 -15.39 -12.60
N ASP A 44 -0.60 -14.37 -13.34
CA ASP A 44 0.10 -13.08 -13.44
C ASP A 44 -0.49 -12.03 -12.49
N ALA A 45 -1.42 -12.43 -11.61
CA ALA A 45 -2.10 -11.53 -10.68
C ALA A 45 -1.15 -10.76 -9.77
N ILE A 46 0.00 -11.33 -9.39
CA ILE A 46 1.03 -10.67 -8.57
C ILE A 46 1.95 -9.82 -9.46
N SER A 47 1.35 -8.94 -10.26
CA SER A 47 2.07 -7.95 -11.04
C SER A 47 2.46 -6.76 -10.15
N LEU A 48 3.71 -6.34 -10.24
CA LEU A 48 4.29 -5.22 -9.49
C LEU A 48 5.16 -4.37 -10.43
N TYR A 49 5.19 -3.07 -10.18
CA TYR A 49 6.02 -2.10 -10.90
C TYR A 49 5.81 -2.12 -12.43
N ASP A 50 4.57 -2.33 -12.85
CA ASP A 50 4.15 -2.48 -14.26
C ASP A 50 4.73 -3.72 -14.96
N MET A 51 5.03 -4.78 -14.20
CA MET A 51 5.61 -6.03 -14.70
C MET A 51 4.84 -7.24 -14.20
N THR A 52 4.70 -8.25 -15.07
CA THR A 52 4.21 -9.59 -14.68
C THR A 52 5.23 -10.30 -13.77
N PRO A 53 4.81 -11.35 -13.03
CA PRO A 53 5.72 -12.22 -12.29
C PRO A 53 6.98 -12.62 -13.06
N GLU A 54 6.82 -13.12 -14.28
CA GLU A 54 7.96 -13.52 -15.10
C GLU A 54 8.92 -12.36 -15.37
N ALA A 55 8.39 -11.18 -15.73
CA ALA A 55 9.19 -10.01 -16.06
C ALA A 55 9.96 -9.47 -14.85
N TRP A 56 9.32 -9.32 -13.69
CA TRP A 56 10.03 -8.82 -12.51
C TRP A 56 11.00 -9.88 -11.94
N TYR A 57 10.70 -11.19 -12.02
CA TYR A 57 11.67 -12.23 -11.66
C TYR A 57 12.92 -12.18 -12.54
N ALA A 58 12.74 -12.03 -13.85
CA ALA A 58 13.82 -11.91 -14.81
C ALA A 58 14.68 -10.66 -14.56
N ARG A 59 14.06 -9.59 -14.03
CA ARG A 59 14.75 -8.37 -13.61
C ARG A 59 15.49 -8.49 -12.28
N GLY A 60 15.26 -9.57 -11.53
CA GLY A 60 15.91 -9.83 -10.23
C GLY A 60 15.05 -9.47 -9.02
N VAL A 61 13.84 -8.96 -9.20
CA VAL A 61 12.92 -8.62 -8.10
C VAL A 61 12.55 -9.89 -7.34
N ARG A 62 12.51 -9.81 -6.00
CA ARG A 62 12.16 -10.93 -5.12
C ARG A 62 11.23 -10.47 -3.99
N LEU A 63 10.29 -11.34 -3.63
CA LEU A 63 9.31 -11.08 -2.57
C LEU A 63 9.37 -12.20 -1.53
N LEU A 64 9.18 -11.82 -0.27
CA LEU A 64 8.85 -12.77 0.79
C LEU A 64 7.40 -13.24 0.62
N GLY A 65 7.08 -14.45 1.09
CA GLY A 65 5.72 -14.98 1.02
C GLY A 65 4.67 -14.04 1.62
N ARG A 66 4.94 -13.46 2.80
CA ARG A 66 4.06 -12.44 3.40
C ARG A 66 3.84 -11.23 2.49
N THR A 67 4.90 -10.72 1.86
CA THR A 67 4.81 -9.58 0.95
C THR A 67 4.02 -9.92 -0.31
N THR A 68 4.15 -11.14 -0.85
CA THR A 68 3.32 -11.63 -1.97
C THR A 68 1.82 -11.63 -1.62
N VAL A 69 1.47 -11.96 -0.38
CA VAL A 69 0.07 -11.99 0.09
C VAL A 69 -0.46 -10.58 0.36
N GLU A 70 0.35 -9.72 0.95
CA GLU A 70 -0.06 -8.43 1.52
C GLU A 70 0.12 -7.24 0.55
N CYS A 71 0.90 -7.40 -0.52
CA CYS A 71 1.17 -6.30 -1.46
C CYS A 71 -0.09 -5.80 -2.18
N THR A 72 -0.13 -4.48 -2.40
CA THR A 72 -1.09 -3.86 -3.31
C THR A 72 -0.62 -4.08 -4.75
N ARG A 73 -1.26 -5.01 -5.47
CA ARG A 73 -0.94 -5.38 -6.85
C ARG A 73 -1.13 -4.21 -7.82
N ASP A 74 -0.48 -4.25 -8.99
CA ASP A 74 -0.56 -3.18 -10.00
C ASP A 74 -1.98 -2.80 -10.40
N SER A 75 -2.88 -3.80 -10.49
CA SER A 75 -4.28 -3.57 -10.85
C SER A 75 -5.00 -2.64 -9.88
N LEU A 76 -4.69 -2.72 -8.58
CA LEU A 76 -5.25 -1.84 -7.56
C LEU A 76 -4.43 -0.55 -7.41
N SER A 77 -3.10 -0.66 -7.34
CA SER A 77 -2.21 0.48 -7.15
C SER A 77 -2.38 1.54 -8.25
N ARG A 78 -2.55 1.11 -9.51
CA ARG A 78 -2.78 2.03 -10.64
C ARG A 78 -4.10 2.80 -10.50
N LEU A 79 -5.17 2.15 -10.02
CA LEU A 79 -6.46 2.79 -9.82
C LEU A 79 -6.41 3.80 -8.66
N ILE A 80 -5.78 3.41 -7.55
CA ILE A 80 -5.56 4.29 -6.39
C ILE A 80 -4.74 5.52 -6.80
N ALA A 81 -3.62 5.32 -7.50
CA ALA A 81 -2.77 6.42 -7.95
C ALA A 81 -3.49 7.36 -8.94
N ALA A 82 -4.36 6.83 -9.81
CA ALA A 82 -5.17 7.64 -10.71
C ALA A 82 -6.17 8.53 -9.97
N ASP A 83 -6.91 7.96 -8.99
CA ASP A 83 -7.85 8.73 -8.17
C ASP A 83 -7.13 9.79 -7.32
N ILE A 84 -5.98 9.44 -6.75
CA ILE A 84 -5.11 10.39 -6.03
C ILE A 84 -4.67 11.52 -6.95
N ALA A 85 -4.21 11.21 -8.16
CA ALA A 85 -3.76 12.20 -9.12
C ALA A 85 -4.90 13.15 -9.53
N GLU A 86 -6.10 12.60 -9.79
CA GLU A 86 -7.31 13.36 -10.10
C GLU A 86 -7.63 14.37 -8.99
N VAL A 87 -7.67 13.92 -7.74
CA VAL A 87 -7.96 14.82 -6.59
C VAL A 87 -6.84 15.83 -6.38
N SER A 88 -5.58 15.41 -6.47
CA SER A 88 -4.42 16.30 -6.27
C SER A 88 -4.36 17.43 -7.30
N ALA A 89 -4.81 17.18 -8.54
CA ALA A 89 -4.88 18.19 -9.61
C ALA A 89 -5.89 19.32 -9.32
N THR A 90 -6.78 19.14 -8.33
CA THR A 90 -7.72 20.19 -7.89
C THR A 90 -7.14 21.12 -6.82
N ALA A 91 -5.98 20.79 -6.27
CA ALA A 91 -5.35 21.59 -5.22
C ALA A 91 -4.85 22.94 -5.77
N PRO A 92 -4.82 23.99 -4.93
CA PRO A 92 -4.34 25.31 -5.35
C PRO A 92 -2.81 25.39 -5.55
N VAL A 93 -2.09 24.32 -5.22
CA VAL A 93 -0.62 24.22 -5.27
C VAL A 93 -0.21 22.87 -5.87
N ALA A 94 1.01 22.79 -6.41
CA ALA A 94 1.54 21.56 -6.97
C ALA A 94 1.86 20.53 -5.89
N THR A 95 1.76 19.24 -6.22
CA THR A 95 2.25 18.15 -5.37
C THR A 95 3.77 18.17 -5.29
N THR A 96 4.30 18.23 -4.08
CA THR A 96 5.76 18.25 -3.82
C THR A 96 6.23 17.01 -3.07
N LEU A 97 5.31 16.27 -2.42
CA LEU A 97 5.62 15.06 -1.67
C LEU A 97 4.54 13.98 -1.90
N VAL A 98 4.98 12.76 -2.17
CA VAL A 98 4.20 11.54 -2.05
C VAL A 98 4.81 10.66 -0.96
N LEU A 99 4.03 10.26 0.03
CA LEU A 99 4.48 9.57 1.24
C LEU A 99 3.68 8.30 1.49
N ASP A 100 4.37 7.21 1.82
CA ASP A 100 3.78 5.97 2.31
C ASP A 100 4.44 5.58 3.65
N PRO A 101 3.74 5.73 4.79
CA PRO A 101 4.30 5.38 6.11
C PRO A 101 4.32 3.87 6.37
N PHE A 102 3.78 3.04 5.47
CA PHE A 102 3.70 1.57 5.59
C PHE A 102 3.99 0.90 4.25
N ALA A 103 5.16 1.20 3.68
CA ALA A 103 5.47 0.94 2.29
C ALA A 103 5.35 -0.54 1.90
N GLY A 104 5.75 -1.50 2.75
CA GLY A 104 5.72 -2.91 2.40
C GLY A 104 6.51 -3.16 1.11
N SER A 105 5.84 -3.55 0.03
CA SER A 105 6.45 -3.70 -1.29
C SER A 105 6.60 -2.39 -2.07
N ALA A 106 6.25 -1.24 -1.50
CA ALA A 106 6.24 0.10 -2.10
C ALA A 106 5.51 0.22 -3.46
N ASN A 107 4.62 -0.72 -3.82
CA ASN A 107 4.03 -0.72 -5.15
C ASN A 107 3.00 0.41 -5.34
N THR A 108 2.20 0.71 -4.30
CA THR A 108 1.31 1.89 -4.35
C THR A 108 2.12 3.18 -4.48
N LEU A 109 3.20 3.31 -3.69
CA LEU A 109 4.10 4.46 -3.75
C LEU A 109 4.78 4.60 -5.11
N PHE A 110 5.20 3.49 -5.73
CA PHE A 110 5.71 3.47 -7.11
C PHE A 110 4.70 4.08 -8.09
N TRP A 111 3.43 3.63 -8.05
CA TRP A 111 2.39 4.14 -8.95
C TRP A 111 2.02 5.60 -8.66
N MET A 112 2.02 6.01 -7.40
CA MET A 112 1.86 7.43 -7.03
C MET A 112 3.00 8.27 -7.61
N HIS A 113 4.25 7.85 -7.47
CA HIS A 113 5.38 8.58 -8.02
C HIS A 113 5.35 8.62 -9.56
N GLN A 114 4.90 7.56 -10.24
CA GLN A 114 4.68 7.61 -11.70
C GLN A 114 3.63 8.64 -12.10
N ALA A 115 2.55 8.79 -11.31
CA ALA A 115 1.51 9.78 -11.57
C ALA A 115 1.93 11.21 -11.21
N MET A 116 2.90 11.37 -10.29
CA MET A 116 3.41 12.65 -9.79
C MET A 116 4.95 12.64 -9.80
N PRO A 117 5.58 12.64 -11.00
CA PRO A 117 7.02 12.38 -11.14
C PRO A 117 7.92 13.49 -10.61
N ASP A 118 7.39 14.71 -10.47
CA ASP A 118 8.13 15.85 -9.93
C ASP A 118 8.09 15.92 -8.39
N ALA A 119 7.24 15.11 -7.74
CA ALA A 119 7.16 15.03 -6.29
C ALA A 119 8.26 14.15 -5.71
N ALA A 120 8.81 14.53 -4.56
CA ALA A 120 9.66 13.65 -3.78
C ALA A 120 8.84 12.43 -3.31
N ALA A 121 9.39 11.22 -3.45
CA ALA A 121 8.74 10.00 -2.98
C ALA A 121 9.45 9.45 -1.74
N VAL A 122 8.71 9.30 -0.65
CA VAL A 122 9.23 8.81 0.64
C VAL A 122 8.39 7.61 1.08
N GLY A 123 9.07 6.53 1.47
CA GLY A 123 8.44 5.34 2.02
C GLY A 123 9.04 4.99 3.37
N VAL A 124 8.26 4.38 4.26
CA VAL A 124 8.75 3.83 5.52
C VAL A 124 8.37 2.36 5.63
N GLU A 125 9.33 1.52 6.03
CA GLU A 125 9.11 0.12 6.35
C GLU A 125 9.77 -0.24 7.68
N VAL A 126 9.02 -0.84 8.59
CA VAL A 126 9.48 -1.17 9.95
C VAL A 126 10.29 -2.46 9.98
N ASP A 127 9.92 -3.44 9.17
CA ASP A 127 10.59 -4.72 9.11
C ASP A 127 11.88 -4.61 8.28
N PRO A 128 13.07 -4.78 8.89
CA PRO A 128 14.34 -4.59 8.19
C PRO A 128 14.53 -5.55 7.01
N VAL A 129 13.91 -6.75 7.06
CA VAL A 129 14.03 -7.74 5.97
C VAL A 129 13.16 -7.31 4.79
N ILE A 130 11.92 -6.86 5.03
CA ILE A 130 11.08 -6.29 3.96
C ILE A 130 11.74 -5.02 3.40
N TRP A 131 12.24 -4.14 4.27
CA TRP A 131 12.91 -2.92 3.85
C TRP A 131 14.10 -3.21 2.92
N GLU A 132 14.94 -4.19 3.24
CA GLU A 132 16.08 -4.57 2.41
C GLU A 132 15.62 -5.09 1.04
N HIS A 133 14.64 -6.00 1.02
CA HIS A 133 14.07 -6.52 -0.22
C HIS A 133 13.42 -5.43 -1.07
N THR A 134 12.62 -4.55 -0.48
CA THR A 134 11.93 -3.47 -1.17
C THR A 134 12.91 -2.43 -1.69
N SER A 135 13.94 -2.05 -0.91
CA SER A 135 15.01 -1.16 -1.36
C SER A 135 15.70 -1.73 -2.60
N HIS A 136 16.11 -3.00 -2.53
CA HIS A 136 16.74 -3.68 -3.65
C HIS A 136 15.83 -3.73 -4.90
N ASN A 137 14.54 -4.04 -4.71
CA ASN A 137 13.58 -4.09 -5.80
C ASN A 137 13.38 -2.72 -6.46
N LEU A 138 13.29 -1.64 -5.67
CA LEU A 138 13.14 -0.28 -6.18
C LEU A 138 14.37 0.18 -6.99
N ASP A 139 15.58 -0.17 -6.53
CA ASP A 139 16.83 0.04 -7.27
C ASP A 139 16.81 -0.66 -8.63
N LEU A 140 16.39 -1.94 -8.65
CA LEU A 140 16.30 -2.71 -9.89
C LEU A 140 15.33 -2.08 -10.90
N VAL A 141 14.20 -1.52 -10.45
CA VAL A 141 13.22 -0.88 -11.34
C VAL A 141 13.53 0.60 -11.62
N GLY A 142 14.57 1.15 -10.98
CA GLY A 142 15.00 2.54 -11.17
C GLY A 142 14.01 3.56 -10.61
N CYS A 143 13.19 3.17 -9.62
CA CYS A 143 12.26 4.07 -8.97
C CYS A 143 12.98 4.86 -7.87
N ARG A 144 12.93 6.20 -7.94
CA ARG A 144 13.61 7.08 -6.98
C ARG A 144 12.72 7.32 -5.76
N VAL A 145 12.86 6.45 -4.76
CA VAL A 145 12.16 6.56 -3.48
C VAL A 145 13.18 6.64 -2.35
N ASP A 146 13.02 7.61 -1.46
CA ASP A 146 13.71 7.60 -0.15
C ASP A 146 12.98 6.59 0.76
N LEU A 147 13.43 5.33 0.73
CA LEU A 147 12.87 4.26 1.57
C LEU A 147 13.63 4.17 2.89
N ARG A 148 12.95 4.47 3.99
CA ARG A 148 13.52 4.51 5.33
C ARG A 148 13.14 3.27 6.13
N ASN A 149 14.07 2.75 6.92
CA ASN A 149 13.79 1.67 7.86
C ASN A 149 13.47 2.21 9.25
N GLY A 150 12.38 1.74 9.86
CA GLY A 150 11.95 2.10 11.20
C GLY A 150 10.44 2.26 11.31
N SER A 151 9.93 2.58 12.48
CA SER A 151 8.53 3.01 12.61
C SER A 151 8.32 4.35 11.89
N TYR A 152 7.12 4.61 11.36
CA TYR A 152 6.84 5.88 10.67
C TYR A 152 7.08 7.12 11.56
N THR A 153 6.90 6.99 12.88
CA THR A 153 7.19 8.07 13.83
C THR A 153 8.68 8.32 13.99
N GLU A 154 9.50 7.28 14.10
CA GLU A 154 10.96 7.38 14.25
C GLU A 154 11.63 7.76 12.91
N ALA A 155 11.26 7.09 11.82
CA ALA A 155 11.85 7.29 10.49
C ALA A 155 11.55 8.68 9.91
N LEU A 156 10.45 9.30 10.34
CA LEU A 156 10.08 10.66 9.95
C LEU A 156 10.48 11.71 11.00
N ALA A 157 11.07 11.35 12.14
CA ALA A 157 11.44 12.30 13.19
C ALA A 157 12.33 13.44 12.65
N ASP A 158 13.35 13.08 11.88
CA ASP A 158 14.30 14.02 11.26
C ASP A 158 14.00 14.29 9.77
N PHE A 159 12.83 13.87 9.27
CA PHE A 159 12.42 14.21 7.91
C PHE A 159 12.10 15.71 7.82
N GLU A 160 12.70 16.40 6.85
CA GLU A 160 12.33 17.77 6.50
C GLU A 160 11.40 17.71 5.29
N ALA A 161 10.10 17.82 5.54
CA ALA A 161 9.11 17.91 4.47
C ALA A 161 9.29 19.22 3.68
N PRO A 162 9.03 19.23 2.36
CA PRO A 162 8.98 20.48 1.60
C PRO A 162 8.05 21.50 2.27
N GLU A 163 8.53 22.72 2.50
CA GLU A 163 7.74 23.77 3.18
C GLU A 163 6.54 24.25 2.35
N GLU A 164 6.65 24.13 1.03
CA GLU A 164 5.62 24.54 0.07
C GLU A 164 5.12 23.34 -0.76
N GLY A 165 3.84 23.40 -1.11
CA GLY A 165 3.18 22.43 -1.98
C GLY A 165 2.22 21.50 -1.24
N LEU A 166 1.64 20.57 -2.01
CA LEU A 166 0.73 19.55 -1.53
C LEU A 166 1.53 18.31 -1.13
N ALA A 167 1.29 17.82 0.09
CA ALA A 167 1.66 16.48 0.51
C ALA A 167 0.52 15.50 0.19
N VAL A 168 0.87 14.37 -0.41
CA VAL A 168 -0.05 13.27 -0.69
C VAL A 168 0.42 12.05 0.09
N VAL A 169 -0.46 11.47 0.89
CA VAL A 169 -0.11 10.36 1.79
C VAL A 169 -1.01 9.17 1.51
N PHE A 170 -0.42 8.02 1.21
CA PHE A 170 -1.14 6.75 1.19
C PHE A 170 -1.01 6.06 2.55
N VAL A 171 -2.12 5.57 3.10
CA VAL A 171 -2.18 4.97 4.43
C VAL A 171 -2.75 3.56 4.32
N GLY A 172 -1.86 2.56 4.29
CA GLY A 172 -2.20 1.14 4.34
C GLY A 172 -1.62 0.45 5.57
N PRO A 173 -2.03 0.81 6.80
CA PRO A 173 -1.44 0.25 8.00
C PRO A 173 -1.74 -1.25 8.12
N PRO A 174 -0.94 -2.00 8.90
CA PRO A 174 -1.30 -3.36 9.29
C PRO A 174 -2.71 -3.37 9.91
N TRP A 175 -3.61 -4.15 9.31
CA TRP A 175 -5.01 -4.15 9.76
C TRP A 175 -5.18 -4.80 11.13
N GLY A 176 -4.23 -5.62 11.59
CA GLY A 176 -4.25 -6.20 12.94
C GLY A 176 -5.60 -6.86 13.26
N HIS A 177 -6.26 -6.38 14.31
CA HIS A 177 -7.61 -6.80 14.72
C HIS A 177 -8.74 -5.95 14.12
N GLY A 178 -8.42 -5.04 13.21
CA GLY A 178 -9.35 -4.12 12.56
C GLY A 178 -10.19 -4.77 11.46
N PHE A 179 -9.82 -5.94 10.93
CA PHE A 179 -10.65 -6.63 9.95
C PHE A 179 -11.48 -7.74 10.60
N ASP A 180 -12.81 -7.59 10.56
CA ASP A 180 -13.77 -8.64 10.90
C ASP A 180 -14.54 -9.08 9.64
N PRO A 181 -14.63 -10.39 9.33
CA PRO A 181 -15.33 -10.85 8.12
C PRO A 181 -16.82 -10.49 8.05
N THR A 182 -17.45 -10.24 9.20
CA THR A 182 -18.87 -9.92 9.35
C THR A 182 -19.10 -8.42 9.30
N THR A 183 -18.36 -7.64 10.09
CA THR A 183 -18.57 -6.19 10.22
C THR A 183 -17.70 -5.36 9.28
N GLY A 184 -16.66 -5.94 8.69
CA GLY A 184 -15.73 -5.25 7.79
C GLY A 184 -14.54 -4.64 8.51
N LEU A 185 -13.83 -3.74 7.82
CA LEU A 185 -12.68 -3.03 8.35
C LEU A 185 -13.11 -1.89 9.30
N ASP A 186 -12.54 -1.87 10.50
CA ASP A 186 -12.65 -0.83 11.50
C ASP A 186 -11.32 -0.08 11.60
N PHE A 187 -11.30 1.16 11.11
CA PHE A 187 -10.13 2.04 11.12
C PHE A 187 -9.61 2.37 12.53
N GLY A 188 -10.50 2.47 13.51
CA GLY A 188 -10.14 2.70 14.92
C GLY A 188 -9.43 1.51 15.58
N ARG A 189 -9.50 0.33 14.96
CA ARG A 189 -8.87 -0.91 15.45
C ARG A 189 -7.70 -1.39 14.60
N THR A 190 -7.33 -0.62 13.57
CA THR A 190 -6.03 -0.80 12.90
C THR A 190 -4.89 -0.53 13.89
N THR A 191 -3.69 -1.04 13.61
CA THR A 191 -2.55 -0.86 14.52
C THR A 191 -1.38 -0.26 13.76
N PRO A 192 -1.12 1.06 13.92
CA PRO A 192 -1.88 2.03 14.73
C PRO A 192 -3.23 2.45 14.10
N PRO A 193 -4.16 3.07 14.86
CA PRO A 193 -5.41 3.61 14.33
C PRO A 193 -5.18 4.65 13.24
N VAL A 194 -6.00 4.64 12.18
CA VAL A 194 -5.86 5.55 11.04
C VAL A 194 -5.88 7.02 11.46
N ALA A 195 -6.75 7.38 12.40
CA ALA A 195 -6.84 8.76 12.88
C ALA A 195 -5.51 9.26 13.48
N GLU A 196 -4.85 8.42 14.30
CA GLU A 196 -3.56 8.76 14.91
C GLU A 196 -2.46 8.92 13.84
N ILE A 197 -2.47 8.08 12.81
CA ILE A 197 -1.54 8.20 11.68
C ILE A 197 -1.73 9.55 10.98
N VAL A 198 -2.98 9.89 10.62
CA VAL A 198 -3.28 11.12 9.88
C VAL A 198 -2.88 12.36 10.68
N GLU A 199 -3.18 12.39 11.97
CA GLU A 199 -2.80 13.51 12.85
C GLU A 199 -1.29 13.65 12.97
N HIS A 200 -0.58 12.54 13.17
CA HIS A 200 0.88 12.55 13.26
C HIS A 200 1.51 13.05 11.94
N ILE A 201 1.06 12.53 10.81
CA ILE A 201 1.60 12.89 9.50
C ILE A 201 1.31 14.37 9.18
N GLU A 202 0.09 14.87 9.42
CA GLU A 202 -0.19 16.29 9.23
C GLU A 202 0.70 17.17 10.12
N GLY A 203 0.93 16.78 11.37
CA GLY A 203 1.87 17.48 12.25
C GLY A 203 3.29 17.55 11.69
N LYS A 204 3.66 16.61 10.81
CA LYS A 204 4.99 16.50 10.20
C LYS A 204 5.11 17.19 8.85
N VAL A 205 4.10 17.10 7.99
CA VAL A 205 4.15 17.61 6.60
C VAL A 205 3.30 18.88 6.39
N GLY A 206 2.46 19.24 7.35
CA GLY A 206 1.59 20.41 7.27
C GLY A 206 0.41 20.26 6.31
N ARG A 207 -0.12 21.40 5.87
CA ARG A 207 -1.22 21.54 4.91
C ARG A 207 -0.77 22.38 3.71
N PRO A 208 -1.33 22.17 2.51
CA PRO A 208 -2.43 21.25 2.19
C PRO A 208 -1.99 19.77 2.16
N LEU A 209 -2.93 18.89 2.54
CA LEU A 209 -2.72 17.45 2.66
C LEU A 209 -3.84 16.64 1.98
N LEU A 210 -3.48 15.72 1.09
CA LEU A 210 -4.34 14.65 0.56
C LEU A 210 -3.98 13.34 1.25
N VAL A 211 -4.96 12.67 1.85
CA VAL A 211 -4.80 11.34 2.42
C VAL A 211 -5.63 10.33 1.62
N ALA A 212 -5.00 9.22 1.24
CA ALA A 212 -5.65 8.06 0.65
C ALA A 212 -5.49 6.85 1.58
N VAL A 213 -6.56 6.49 2.29
CA VAL A 213 -6.56 5.35 3.21
C VAL A 213 -7.01 4.10 2.47
N GLN A 214 -6.19 3.05 2.49
CA GLN A 214 -6.58 1.75 1.95
C GLN A 214 -7.78 1.19 2.74
N ALA A 215 -8.80 0.75 2.02
CA ALA A 215 -10.07 0.33 2.58
C ALA A 215 -10.63 -0.91 1.86
N PHE A 216 -11.82 -1.34 2.27
CA PHE A 216 -12.58 -2.41 1.63
C PHE A 216 -14.03 -1.99 1.41
N GLU A 217 -14.73 -2.73 0.56
CA GLU A 217 -16.16 -2.58 0.34
C GLU A 217 -16.97 -2.70 1.64
N ARG A 218 -16.51 -3.54 2.57
CA ARG A 218 -17.11 -3.68 3.91
C ARG A 218 -16.28 -2.90 4.93
N LEU A 219 -16.89 -1.88 5.49
CA LEU A 219 -16.33 -1.01 6.54
C LEU A 219 -17.32 -0.93 7.70
N GLU A 220 -16.79 -0.81 8.91
CA GLU A 220 -17.58 -0.46 10.09
C GLU A 220 -18.06 1.01 9.92
N PRO A 221 -19.39 1.29 9.89
CA PRO A 221 -19.89 2.61 9.51
C PRO A 221 -19.51 3.75 10.45
N ALA A 222 -19.46 3.53 11.77
CA ALA A 222 -19.10 4.56 12.74
C ALA A 222 -17.61 4.91 12.65
N SER A 223 -16.76 3.91 12.42
CA SER A 223 -15.32 4.05 12.20
C SER A 223 -15.02 4.80 10.92
N LEU A 224 -15.74 4.50 9.83
CA LEU A 224 -15.66 5.27 8.58
C LEU A 224 -16.09 6.72 8.81
N ALA A 225 -17.24 6.96 9.43
CA ALA A 225 -17.74 8.31 9.69
C ALA A 225 -16.76 9.14 10.52
N ALA A 226 -16.19 8.56 11.57
CA ALA A 226 -15.19 9.23 12.40
C ALA A 226 -13.95 9.66 11.60
N VAL A 227 -13.44 8.80 10.70
CA VAL A 227 -12.32 9.16 9.83
C VAL A 227 -12.73 10.17 8.75
N GLN A 228 -13.97 10.14 8.25
CA GLN A 228 -14.45 11.14 7.28
C GLN A 228 -14.58 12.54 7.88
N GLU A 229 -15.01 12.65 9.14
CA GLU A 229 -15.15 13.91 9.88
C GLU A 229 -13.80 14.63 10.09
N MET A 230 -12.69 13.91 9.93
CA MET A 230 -11.34 14.45 9.98
C MET A 230 -10.97 15.32 8.77
N PHE A 231 -11.73 15.24 7.67
CA PHE A 231 -11.41 15.88 6.41
C PHE A 231 -12.42 16.96 6.04
N GLU A 232 -11.95 18.02 5.37
CA GLU A 232 -12.82 19.07 4.83
C GLU A 232 -13.65 18.56 3.65
N TRP A 233 -13.12 17.56 2.94
CA TRP A 233 -13.82 16.78 1.93
C TRP A 233 -13.32 15.34 2.00
N SER A 234 -14.23 14.37 1.81
CA SER A 234 -13.84 12.97 1.67
C SER A 234 -14.72 12.21 0.71
N GLN A 235 -14.16 11.15 0.11
CA GLN A 235 -14.88 10.27 -0.80
C GLN A 235 -14.34 8.85 -0.72
N LEU A 236 -15.25 7.89 -0.53
CA LEU A 236 -14.94 6.46 -0.63
C LEU A 236 -15.07 5.99 -2.09
N ARG A 237 -14.02 5.38 -2.62
CA ARG A 237 -13.98 4.74 -3.95
C ARG A 237 -13.85 3.24 -3.78
N THR A 238 -14.74 2.46 -4.39
CA THR A 238 -14.68 0.99 -4.39
C THR A 238 -14.32 0.49 -5.78
N TYR A 239 -13.39 -0.46 -5.86
CA TYR A 239 -12.88 -0.97 -7.14
C TYR A 239 -13.37 -2.40 -7.38
N SER A 240 -14.10 -2.61 -8.48
CA SER A 240 -14.65 -3.91 -8.88
C SER A 240 -13.57 -4.88 -9.40
N LEU A 241 -12.62 -5.25 -8.55
CA LEU A 241 -11.50 -6.15 -8.85
C LEU A 241 -11.74 -7.57 -8.33
N ASN A 242 -12.66 -7.74 -7.38
CA ASN A 242 -12.96 -8.99 -6.71
C ASN A 242 -14.47 -9.29 -6.76
N PRO A 243 -14.92 -10.50 -6.39
CA PRO A 243 -16.33 -10.77 -6.19
C PRO A 243 -16.98 -9.79 -5.18
N PRO A 244 -18.29 -9.50 -5.31
CA PRO A 244 -19.01 -8.61 -4.40
C PRO A 244 -18.83 -8.97 -2.92
N GLY A 245 -18.67 -7.94 -2.08
CA GLY A 245 -18.35 -8.06 -0.66
C GLY A 245 -16.86 -8.23 -0.35
N LYS A 246 -15.99 -8.34 -1.36
CA LYS A 246 -14.53 -8.47 -1.21
C LYS A 246 -13.76 -7.40 -2.01
N ASN A 247 -14.44 -6.41 -2.57
CA ASN A 247 -13.76 -5.40 -3.36
C ASN A 247 -12.86 -4.54 -2.49
N PRO A 248 -11.63 -4.24 -2.94
CA PRO A 248 -10.83 -3.22 -2.31
C PRO A 248 -11.47 -1.85 -2.52
N ALA A 249 -11.18 -0.93 -1.61
CA ALA A 249 -11.63 0.44 -1.67
C ALA A 249 -10.51 1.38 -1.24
N THR A 250 -10.73 2.68 -1.40
CA THR A 250 -9.85 3.73 -0.87
C THR A 250 -10.71 4.90 -0.42
N LEU A 251 -10.48 5.36 0.81
CA LEU A 251 -11.05 6.61 1.31
C LEU A 251 -10.06 7.73 1.01
N LEU A 252 -10.48 8.66 0.16
CA LEU A 252 -9.76 9.91 -0.13
C LEU A 252 -10.25 10.99 0.82
N GLY A 253 -9.35 11.82 1.33
CA GLY A 253 -9.67 12.92 2.22
C GLY A 253 -8.71 14.09 2.06
N THR A 254 -9.23 15.32 2.01
CA THR A 254 -8.41 16.54 1.87
C THR A 254 -8.46 17.38 3.15
N ARG A 255 -7.34 18.05 3.45
CA ARG A 255 -7.26 19.10 4.48
C ARG A 255 -6.60 20.34 3.89
N GLY A 256 -7.24 21.50 4.05
CA GLY A 256 -6.78 22.79 3.52
C GLY A 256 -7.37 23.17 2.16
N TRP A 257 -8.23 22.34 1.56
CA TRP A 257 -9.06 22.67 0.40
C TRP A 257 -10.19 21.66 0.22
N THR A 258 -11.16 22.02 -0.62
CA THR A 258 -12.25 21.14 -1.08
C THR A 258 -12.17 21.03 -2.60
N PRO A 259 -11.99 19.81 -3.17
CA PRO A 259 -12.12 19.58 -4.61
C PRO A 259 -13.48 20.08 -5.14
N ARG A 260 -13.48 20.72 -6.31
CA ARG A 260 -14.69 21.25 -6.95
C ARG A 260 -15.28 20.31 -7.97
#